data_AF-B8DPL6-F1
#
_entry.id   AF-B8DPL6-F1
#
_cell.length_a   1.000
_cell.length_b   1.000
_cell.length_c   1.000
_cell.angle_alpha   90.00
_cell.angle_beta   90.00
_cell.angle_gamma   90.00
#
_symmetry.space_group_name_H-M   'P 1'
#
loop_
_entity.id
_entity.type
_entity.pdbx_description
1 polymer ?
#
loop_
_entity_poly.entity_id
_entity_poly.type
_entity_poly.pdbx_seq_one_letter_code
_entity_poly.pdbx_strand_id
1 'polypeptide(L)'
;MPSIRKSLLQFVFSGAYMKRWNDKLRPVELLEVDKQAHKMIVAWLLLQLNTRGLPAEERLRLGAEVVEGGLFDYFYRLVITDIKPPVFYRIKENEAHYSELTEWVAEELEHIVRPLDEDFWQRLLTYIRRREKNTLADRILTAAHLYASGWEFNLIKPLNTFDDEMPDIDGSFQTRLTAMADLAGVPELIGGSSNALGRFANLCGQLRFQKRWSQTPRIPETSVIGHMFIVACYAYFFSIAVGACPARRLNNFFCGLFHDLPEVLTRDIISPVKRSVKQLPELIRQYEEQEMQERVFALLDKAGYGDVANRLGYFLGLATGSEFDETVREPAPAEAPDGTAPVVRKVTFDELQSTCNIDALDPKDGRLVKACDTLAAFIEAHTSVRNGVTSSHLQEAIARLRGEYRRVSLGPLHVGALFADFD
;
A
#
# COMPACT_ATOMS: atom_id res chain seq x y z
N MET A 1 1.55 -14.74 -21.97
CA MET A 1 2.46 -14.60 -20.82
C MET A 1 2.13 -13.30 -20.12
N PRO A 2 2.15 -13.26 -18.78
CA PRO A 2 2.01 -12.02 -18.01
C PRO A 2 2.95 -10.93 -18.52
N SER A 3 2.42 -9.74 -18.78
CA SER A 3 3.21 -8.60 -19.26
C SER A 3 2.79 -7.34 -18.51
N ILE A 4 3.72 -6.82 -17.72
CA ILE A 4 3.56 -5.51 -17.09
C ILE A 4 3.84 -4.46 -18.16
N ARG A 5 2.90 -3.54 -18.36
CA ARG A 5 3.02 -2.45 -19.33
C ARG A 5 3.11 -1.10 -18.62
N LYS A 6 3.75 -0.12 -19.26
CA LYS A 6 3.76 1.27 -18.80
C LYS A 6 2.35 1.81 -18.50
N SER A 7 1.34 1.44 -19.30
CA SER A 7 -0.04 1.89 -19.11
C SER A 7 -0.59 1.53 -17.72
N LEU A 8 -0.37 0.31 -17.24
CA LEU A 8 -0.80 -0.11 -15.90
C LEU A 8 -0.08 0.67 -14.79
N LEU A 9 1.23 0.88 -14.95
CA LEU A 9 2.03 1.62 -13.97
C LEU A 9 1.61 3.09 -13.92
N GLN A 10 1.45 3.74 -15.08
CA GLN A 10 0.96 5.11 -15.17
C GLN A 10 -0.49 5.24 -14.67
N PHE A 11 -1.33 4.24 -14.92
CA PHE A 11 -2.70 4.20 -14.42
C PHE A 11 -2.71 4.21 -12.89
N VAL A 12 -1.96 3.34 -12.23
CA VAL A 12 -1.80 3.39 -10.76
C VAL A 12 -1.19 4.70 -10.29
N PHE A 13 -0.18 5.23 -10.98
CA PHE A 13 0.40 6.51 -10.61
C PHE A 13 -0.58 7.69 -10.73
N SER A 14 -1.59 7.58 -11.60
CA SER A 14 -2.52 8.67 -11.90
C SER A 14 -3.34 9.14 -10.68
N GLY A 15 -3.53 8.28 -9.67
CA GLY A 15 -4.18 8.70 -8.43
C GLY A 15 -3.39 9.74 -7.62
N ALA A 16 -2.13 9.99 -7.95
CA ALA A 16 -1.35 11.10 -7.40
C ALA A 16 -1.84 12.48 -7.93
N TYR A 17 -2.62 12.52 -9.01
CA TYR A 17 -3.29 13.73 -9.49
C TYR A 17 -4.69 13.93 -8.90
N MET A 18 -5.29 12.87 -8.37
CA MET A 18 -6.68 12.89 -7.92
C MET A 18 -6.78 13.57 -6.55
N LYS A 19 -7.24 14.82 -6.56
CA LYS A 19 -7.49 15.61 -5.34
C LYS A 19 -8.81 15.17 -4.69
N ARG A 20 -8.73 14.81 -3.42
CA ARG A 20 -9.89 14.49 -2.56
C ARG A 20 -10.34 15.71 -1.80
N TRP A 21 -11.64 15.81 -1.53
CA TRP A 21 -12.25 16.94 -0.82
C TRP A 21 -12.00 18.29 -1.53
N ASN A 22 -11.93 18.29 -2.86
CA ASN A 22 -11.60 19.47 -3.68
C ASN A 22 -12.68 20.55 -3.70
N ASP A 23 -13.84 20.24 -3.16
CA ASP A 23 -14.97 21.13 -2.92
C ASP A 23 -14.99 21.72 -1.50
N LYS A 24 -14.03 21.37 -0.64
CA LYS A 24 -13.91 21.86 0.75
C LYS A 24 -12.59 22.61 0.96
N LEU A 25 -12.55 23.51 1.96
CA LEU A 25 -11.32 24.17 2.41
C LEU A 25 -10.39 23.14 3.05
N ARG A 26 -9.12 23.10 2.63
CA ARG A 26 -8.14 22.11 3.08
C ARG A 26 -6.82 22.79 3.44
N PRO A 27 -6.14 22.34 4.52
CA PRO A 27 -4.85 22.90 4.90
C PRO A 27 -3.71 22.39 4.00
N VAL A 28 -3.90 21.23 3.36
CA VAL A 28 -2.97 20.60 2.43
C VAL A 28 -3.76 19.86 1.34
N GLU A 29 -3.13 19.58 0.20
CA GLU A 29 -3.71 18.70 -0.80
C GLU A 29 -3.83 17.27 -0.27
N LEU A 30 -5.03 16.70 -0.38
CA LEU A 30 -5.33 15.31 -0.03
C LEU A 30 -5.47 14.52 -1.33
N LEU A 31 -4.68 13.46 -1.48
CA LEU A 31 -4.60 12.69 -2.73
C LEU A 31 -5.24 11.31 -2.58
N GLU A 32 -5.75 10.77 -3.69
CA GLU A 32 -6.36 9.44 -3.71
C GLU A 32 -5.37 8.35 -3.29
N VAL A 33 -4.14 8.37 -3.80
CA VAL A 33 -3.10 7.42 -3.40
C VAL A 33 -2.83 7.45 -1.89
N ASP A 34 -2.85 8.62 -1.26
CA ASP A 34 -2.60 8.76 0.18
C ASP A 34 -3.71 8.11 1.00
N LYS A 35 -4.96 8.32 0.58
CA LYS A 35 -6.13 7.70 1.19
C LYS A 35 -6.11 6.19 1.03
N GLN A 36 -5.74 5.68 -0.15
CA GLN A 36 -5.73 4.25 -0.42
C GLN A 36 -4.61 3.54 0.33
N ALA A 37 -3.44 4.17 0.47
CA ALA A 37 -2.38 3.70 1.36
C ALA A 37 -2.89 3.53 2.79
N HIS A 38 -3.52 4.58 3.33
CA HIS A 38 -4.07 4.55 4.69
C HIS A 38 -5.18 3.50 4.85
N LYS A 39 -6.08 3.37 3.86
CA LYS A 39 -7.08 2.29 3.81
C LYS A 39 -6.40 0.93 3.88
N MET A 40 -5.36 0.67 3.08
CA MET A 40 -4.74 -0.65 3.04
C MET A 40 -3.93 -0.98 4.30
N ILE A 41 -3.35 0.01 4.97
CA ILE A 41 -2.71 -0.17 6.27
C ILE A 41 -3.75 -0.56 7.33
N VAL A 42 -4.90 0.13 7.35
CA VAL A 42 -5.99 -0.18 8.29
C VAL A 42 -6.63 -1.53 7.96
N ALA A 43 -6.81 -1.86 6.68
CA ALA A 43 -7.29 -3.15 6.24
C ALA A 43 -6.33 -4.28 6.65
N TRP A 44 -5.02 -4.04 6.59
CA TRP A 44 -4.02 -4.98 7.09
C TRP A 44 -4.14 -5.21 8.61
N LEU A 45 -4.31 -4.15 9.40
CA LEU A 45 -4.53 -4.27 10.85
C LEU A 45 -5.77 -5.11 11.15
N LEU A 46 -6.90 -4.77 10.54
CA LEU A 46 -8.15 -5.51 10.71
C LEU A 46 -8.01 -6.97 10.22
N LEU A 47 -7.30 -7.20 9.13
CA LEU A 47 -7.01 -8.56 8.63
C LEU A 47 -6.21 -9.37 9.66
N GLN A 48 -5.16 -8.81 10.27
CA GLN A 48 -4.40 -9.52 11.31
C GLN A 48 -5.30 -9.93 12.48
N LEU A 49 -6.12 -9.00 12.96
CA LEU A 49 -6.98 -9.22 14.12
C LEU A 49 -8.12 -10.21 13.86
N ASN A 50 -8.78 -10.11 12.70
CA ASN A 50 -9.93 -10.95 12.34
C ASN A 50 -9.51 -12.32 11.78
N THR A 51 -8.21 -12.59 11.61
CA THR A 51 -7.69 -13.91 11.21
C THR A 51 -7.00 -14.65 12.34
N ARG A 52 -7.05 -14.10 13.57
CA ARG A 52 -6.58 -14.79 14.77
C ARG A 52 -7.37 -16.09 14.95
N GLY A 53 -6.66 -17.21 15.03
CA GLY A 53 -7.26 -18.54 15.15
C GLY A 53 -7.72 -19.19 13.84
N LEU A 54 -7.66 -18.49 12.70
CA LEU A 54 -7.95 -19.12 11.40
C LEU A 54 -6.76 -19.96 10.90
N PRO A 55 -7.01 -21.07 10.17
CA PRO A 55 -5.98 -21.82 9.47
C PRO A 55 -5.16 -20.94 8.50
N ALA A 56 -3.91 -21.30 8.28
CA ALA A 56 -2.99 -20.52 7.43
C ALA A 56 -3.53 -20.33 6.00
N GLU A 57 -4.13 -21.37 5.41
CA GLU A 57 -4.73 -21.31 4.07
C GLU A 57 -5.88 -20.30 3.99
N GLU A 58 -6.78 -20.31 4.99
CA GLU A 58 -7.91 -19.38 5.02
C GLU A 58 -7.45 -17.94 5.26
N ARG A 59 -6.42 -17.74 6.09
CA ARG A 59 -5.78 -16.43 6.28
C ARG A 59 -5.17 -15.91 4.98
N LEU A 60 -4.49 -16.77 4.22
CA LEU A 60 -3.92 -16.41 2.92
C LEU A 60 -5.01 -16.06 1.91
N ARG A 61 -6.07 -16.86 1.82
CA ARG A 61 -7.21 -16.59 0.95
C ARG A 61 -7.86 -15.24 1.29
N LEU A 62 -8.16 -15.00 2.56
CA LEU A 62 -8.75 -13.73 3.00
C LEU A 62 -7.80 -12.54 2.74
N GLY A 63 -6.50 -12.73 2.95
CA GLY A 63 -5.49 -11.72 2.62
C GLY A 63 -5.48 -11.38 1.13
N ALA A 64 -5.58 -12.38 0.25
CA ALA A 64 -5.69 -12.18 -1.19
C ALA A 64 -6.96 -11.40 -1.55
N GLU A 65 -8.11 -11.78 -1.00
CA GLU A 65 -9.38 -11.06 -1.22
C GLU A 65 -9.31 -9.60 -0.75
N VAL A 66 -8.67 -9.31 0.39
CA VAL A 66 -8.50 -7.94 0.90
C VAL A 66 -7.56 -7.13 0.01
N VAL A 67 -6.40 -7.67 -0.37
CA VAL A 67 -5.43 -6.96 -1.22
C VAL A 67 -6.00 -6.71 -2.61
N GLU A 68 -6.52 -7.75 -3.27
CA GLU A 68 -7.11 -7.62 -4.60
C GLU A 68 -8.36 -6.73 -4.56
N GLY A 69 -9.26 -6.90 -3.60
CA GLY A 69 -10.43 -6.03 -3.44
C GLY A 69 -10.05 -4.56 -3.20
N GLY A 70 -8.98 -4.31 -2.45
CA GLY A 70 -8.42 -2.97 -2.27
C GLY A 70 -7.91 -2.36 -3.57
N LEU A 71 -7.16 -3.13 -4.36
CA LEU A 71 -6.68 -2.75 -5.69
C LEU A 71 -7.84 -2.50 -6.67
N PHE A 72 -8.84 -3.38 -6.68
CA PHE A 72 -9.99 -3.28 -7.58
C PHE A 72 -10.89 -2.09 -7.24
N ASP A 73 -11.16 -1.83 -5.95
CA ASP A 73 -11.84 -0.61 -5.51
C ASP A 73 -11.09 0.64 -5.97
N TYR A 74 -9.75 0.60 -5.94
CA TYR A 74 -8.92 1.69 -6.40
C TYR A 74 -8.98 1.87 -7.92
N PHE A 75 -8.85 0.80 -8.71
CA PHE A 75 -8.96 0.86 -10.17
C PHE A 75 -10.32 1.39 -10.61
N TYR A 76 -11.40 0.89 -10.00
CA TYR A 76 -12.74 1.40 -10.25
C TYR A 76 -12.80 2.92 -9.99
N ARG A 77 -12.23 3.37 -8.87
CA ARG A 77 -12.20 4.79 -8.50
C ARG A 77 -11.38 5.64 -9.47
N LEU A 78 -10.27 5.13 -10.00
CA LEU A 78 -9.46 5.83 -10.99
C LEU A 78 -10.22 6.06 -12.30
N VAL A 79 -11.09 5.13 -12.70
CA VAL A 79 -11.89 5.26 -13.93
C VAL A 79 -13.06 6.23 -13.74
N ILE A 80 -13.84 6.07 -12.67
CA ILE A 80 -15.02 6.92 -12.40
C ILE A 80 -14.68 8.30 -11.81
N THR A 81 -13.49 8.81 -12.10
CA THR A 81 -12.97 10.08 -11.58
C THR A 81 -14.00 11.22 -11.74
N ASP A 82 -13.99 12.17 -10.80
CA ASP A 82 -14.89 13.34 -10.74
C ASP A 82 -16.39 13.07 -10.51
N ILE A 83 -16.83 11.83 -10.33
CA ILE A 83 -18.17 11.56 -9.81
C ILE A 83 -18.20 11.85 -8.30
N LYS A 84 -19.02 12.84 -7.90
CA LYS A 84 -19.28 13.16 -6.49
C LYS A 84 -19.94 11.96 -5.78
N PRO A 85 -19.60 11.68 -4.51
CA PRO A 85 -20.17 10.55 -3.78
C PRO A 85 -21.71 10.46 -3.79
N PRO A 86 -22.48 11.55 -3.60
CA PRO A 86 -23.94 11.48 -3.63
C PRO A 86 -24.50 11.03 -4.99
N VAL A 87 -23.88 11.45 -6.09
CA VAL A 87 -24.27 11.02 -7.44
C VAL A 87 -23.98 9.54 -7.62
N PHE A 88 -22.79 9.09 -7.20
CA PHE A 88 -22.42 7.68 -7.26
C PHE A 88 -23.34 6.79 -6.42
N TYR A 89 -23.75 7.22 -5.23
CA TYR A 89 -24.71 6.48 -4.40
C TYR A 89 -26.07 6.34 -5.07
N ARG A 90 -26.59 7.40 -5.71
CA ARG A 90 -27.83 7.31 -6.51
C ARG A 90 -27.71 6.38 -7.72
N ILE A 91 -26.55 6.37 -8.38
CA ILE A 91 -26.29 5.41 -9.46
C ILE A 91 -26.36 3.98 -8.91
N LYS A 92 -25.77 3.73 -7.74
CA LYS A 92 -25.80 2.41 -7.07
C LYS A 92 -27.19 1.94 -6.65
N GLU A 93 -28.10 2.85 -6.35
CA GLU A 93 -29.50 2.52 -6.01
C GLU A 93 -30.28 1.98 -7.23
N ASN A 94 -29.85 2.33 -8.46
CA ASN A 94 -30.45 1.84 -9.69
C ASN A 94 -29.56 0.73 -10.31
N GLU A 95 -30.06 -0.50 -10.28
CA GLU A 95 -29.35 -1.68 -10.76
C GLU A 95 -28.92 -1.59 -12.24
N ALA A 96 -29.80 -1.07 -13.11
CA ALA A 96 -29.48 -0.95 -14.53
C ALA A 96 -28.36 0.07 -14.75
N HIS A 97 -28.44 1.25 -14.12
CA HIS A 97 -27.41 2.27 -14.24
C HIS A 97 -26.08 1.83 -13.65
N TYR A 98 -26.10 1.12 -12.51
CA TYR A 98 -24.89 0.61 -11.90
C TYR A 98 -24.21 -0.45 -12.77
N SER A 99 -25.00 -1.34 -13.38
CA SER A 99 -24.49 -2.34 -14.32
C SER A 99 -23.86 -1.69 -15.55
N GLU A 100 -24.52 -0.70 -16.15
CA GLU A 100 -24.00 0.03 -17.32
C GLU A 100 -22.69 0.74 -17.00
N LEU A 101 -22.62 1.44 -15.86
CA LEU A 101 -21.39 2.07 -15.40
C LEU A 101 -20.28 1.05 -15.16
N THR A 102 -20.61 -0.11 -14.59
CA THR A 102 -19.63 -1.17 -14.29
C THR A 102 -19.06 -1.79 -15.56
N GLU A 103 -19.90 -2.01 -16.59
CA GLU A 103 -19.43 -2.50 -17.88
C GLU A 103 -18.54 -1.48 -18.59
N TRP A 104 -18.91 -0.19 -18.59
CA TRP A 104 -18.03 0.86 -19.09
C TRP A 104 -16.67 0.87 -18.36
N VAL A 105 -16.67 0.74 -17.02
CA VAL A 105 -15.42 0.62 -16.25
C VAL A 105 -14.61 -0.60 -16.67
N ALA A 106 -15.26 -1.73 -16.93
CA ALA A 106 -14.58 -2.94 -17.42
C ALA A 106 -13.90 -2.69 -18.78
N GLU A 107 -14.59 -2.05 -19.72
CA GLU A 107 -14.03 -1.73 -21.04
C GLU A 107 -12.79 -0.83 -20.94
N GLU A 108 -12.85 0.21 -20.10
CA GLU A 108 -11.71 1.11 -19.84
C GLU A 108 -10.52 0.37 -19.20
N LEU A 109 -10.77 -0.61 -18.32
CA LEU A 109 -9.72 -1.35 -17.63
C LEU A 109 -9.12 -2.48 -18.45
N GLU A 110 -9.82 -3.02 -19.45
CA GLU A 110 -9.42 -4.25 -20.15
C GLU A 110 -8.01 -4.13 -20.72
N HIS A 111 -7.74 -3.10 -21.53
CA HIS A 111 -6.45 -2.92 -22.19
C HIS A 111 -5.31 -2.53 -21.22
N ILE A 112 -5.65 -2.10 -20.00
CA ILE A 112 -4.71 -1.69 -18.95
C ILE A 112 -4.33 -2.89 -18.08
N VAL A 113 -5.33 -3.65 -17.61
CA VAL A 113 -5.16 -4.69 -16.59
C VAL A 113 -5.00 -6.08 -17.19
N ARG A 114 -5.78 -6.43 -18.22
CA ARG A 114 -5.75 -7.78 -18.82
C ARG A 114 -4.38 -8.24 -19.30
N PRO A 115 -3.49 -7.38 -19.85
CA PRO A 115 -2.15 -7.80 -20.21
C PRO A 115 -1.29 -8.29 -19.05
N LEU A 116 -1.60 -7.90 -17.80
CA LEU A 116 -0.88 -8.37 -16.62
C LEU A 116 -1.07 -9.86 -16.44
N ASP A 117 -2.31 -10.34 -16.41
CA ASP A 117 -2.68 -11.74 -16.20
C ASP A 117 -4.18 -11.93 -16.44
N GLU A 118 -4.56 -12.99 -17.17
CA GLU A 118 -5.96 -13.26 -17.49
C GLU A 118 -6.76 -13.65 -16.24
N ASP A 119 -6.18 -14.43 -15.32
CA ASP A 119 -6.89 -14.85 -14.11
C ASP A 119 -7.13 -13.65 -13.18
N PHE A 120 -6.14 -12.76 -13.04
CA PHE A 120 -6.30 -11.50 -12.31
C PHE A 120 -7.40 -10.62 -12.92
N TRP A 121 -7.47 -10.55 -14.25
CA TRP A 121 -8.54 -9.85 -14.96
C TRP A 121 -9.92 -10.44 -14.68
N GLN A 122 -10.07 -11.76 -14.72
CA GLN A 122 -11.35 -12.41 -14.41
C GLN A 122 -11.77 -12.20 -12.94
N ARG A 123 -10.82 -12.20 -12.00
CA ARG A 123 -11.10 -11.86 -10.59
C ARG A 123 -11.54 -10.40 -10.43
N LEU A 124 -10.93 -9.47 -11.15
CA LEU A 124 -11.35 -8.07 -11.20
C LEU A 124 -12.80 -7.95 -11.69
N LEU A 125 -13.11 -8.55 -12.85
CA LEU A 125 -14.45 -8.54 -13.43
C LEU A 125 -15.49 -9.11 -12.46
N THR A 126 -15.17 -10.24 -11.86
CA THR A 126 -16.02 -10.88 -10.83
C THR A 126 -16.26 -9.94 -9.66
N TYR A 127 -15.22 -9.24 -9.19
CA TYR A 127 -15.31 -8.34 -8.06
C TYR A 127 -16.16 -7.09 -8.35
N ILE A 128 -15.96 -6.43 -9.50
CA ILE A 128 -16.67 -5.18 -9.81
C ILE A 128 -18.14 -5.42 -10.19
N ARG A 129 -18.43 -6.57 -10.83
CA ARG A 129 -19.80 -6.97 -11.20
C ARG A 129 -20.59 -7.56 -10.03
N ARG A 130 -19.91 -7.90 -8.92
CA ARG A 130 -20.59 -8.41 -7.71
C ARG A 130 -21.40 -7.30 -7.05
N ARG A 131 -22.72 -7.47 -7.03
CA ARG A 131 -23.66 -6.54 -6.40
C ARG A 131 -23.53 -6.51 -4.88
N GLU A 132 -23.54 -7.68 -4.24
CA GLU A 132 -23.50 -7.79 -2.79
C GLU A 132 -22.06 -7.94 -2.29
N LYS A 133 -21.61 -6.93 -1.54
CA LYS A 133 -20.28 -6.92 -0.92
C LYS A 133 -20.41 -7.13 0.60
N ASN A 134 -20.62 -8.38 1.00
CA ASN A 134 -20.89 -8.76 2.39
C ASN A 134 -19.89 -9.76 2.98
N THR A 135 -18.84 -10.15 2.23
CA THR A 135 -17.83 -11.08 2.77
C THR A 135 -17.00 -10.41 3.88
N LEU A 136 -16.28 -11.19 4.67
CA LEU A 136 -15.37 -10.61 5.68
C LEU A 136 -14.35 -9.65 5.04
N ALA A 137 -13.83 -9.96 3.85
CA ALA A 137 -12.94 -9.07 3.10
C ALA A 137 -13.63 -7.74 2.76
N ASP A 138 -14.87 -7.78 2.28
CA ASP A 138 -15.66 -6.58 1.96
C ASP A 138 -15.89 -5.71 3.21
N ARG A 139 -16.20 -6.35 4.33
CA ARG A 139 -16.41 -5.67 5.62
C ARG A 139 -15.11 -5.03 6.12
N ILE A 140 -13.98 -5.73 6.06
CA ILE A 140 -12.65 -5.18 6.39
C ILE A 140 -12.34 -3.96 5.52
N LEU A 141 -12.51 -4.06 4.19
CA LEU A 141 -12.25 -2.97 3.26
C LEU A 141 -13.18 -1.77 3.47
N THR A 142 -14.45 -2.02 3.82
CA THR A 142 -15.43 -0.98 4.12
C THR A 142 -15.09 -0.25 5.40
N ALA A 143 -14.78 -0.96 6.49
CA ALA A 143 -14.36 -0.35 7.75
C ALA A 143 -13.07 0.48 7.57
N ALA A 144 -12.09 -0.07 6.87
CA ALA A 144 -10.85 0.64 6.55
C ALA A 144 -11.06 1.88 5.67
N HIS A 145 -11.99 1.80 4.70
CA HIS A 145 -12.36 2.93 3.87
C HIS A 145 -13.03 4.06 4.68
N LEU A 146 -13.97 3.70 5.56
CA LEU A 146 -14.66 4.64 6.45
C LEU A 146 -13.67 5.32 7.39
N TYR A 147 -12.78 4.55 8.01
CA TYR A 147 -11.73 5.11 8.87
C TYR A 147 -10.82 6.07 8.12
N ALA A 148 -10.24 5.65 6.99
CA ALA A 148 -9.29 6.49 6.25
C ALA A 148 -9.94 7.79 5.72
N SER A 149 -11.20 7.72 5.31
CA SER A 149 -11.95 8.90 4.84
C SER A 149 -12.40 9.79 6.00
N GLY A 150 -12.82 9.20 7.12
CA GLY A 150 -13.15 9.92 8.35
C GLY A 150 -11.93 10.61 8.96
N TRP A 151 -10.74 10.02 8.84
CA TRP A 151 -9.49 10.65 9.24
C TRP A 151 -9.22 11.93 8.44
N GLU A 152 -9.39 11.89 7.11
CA GLU A 152 -9.27 13.08 6.25
C GLU A 152 -10.33 14.13 6.57
N PHE A 153 -11.56 13.67 6.80
CA PHE A 153 -12.66 14.54 7.18
C PHE A 153 -12.34 15.27 8.49
N ASN A 154 -11.84 14.57 9.51
CA ASN A 154 -11.47 15.17 10.79
C ASN A 154 -10.34 16.21 10.66
N LEU A 155 -9.46 16.07 9.67
CA LEU A 155 -8.43 17.07 9.39
C LEU A 155 -9.02 18.38 8.84
N ILE A 156 -10.03 18.28 7.96
CA ILE A 156 -10.61 19.45 7.28
C ILE A 156 -11.78 20.04 8.07
N LYS A 157 -12.43 19.26 8.94
CA LYS A 157 -13.63 19.63 9.68
C LYS A 157 -13.51 20.97 10.42
N PRO A 158 -12.43 21.26 11.16
CA PRO A 158 -12.30 22.54 11.86
C PRO A 158 -12.25 23.76 10.94
N LEU A 159 -11.91 23.59 9.66
CA LEU A 159 -11.76 24.67 8.68
C LEU A 159 -13.04 24.94 7.88
N ASN A 160 -14.05 24.07 7.97
CA ASN A 160 -15.26 24.13 7.15
C ASN A 160 -16.51 24.33 8.02
N THR A 161 -16.42 25.05 9.14
CA THR A 161 -17.55 25.29 10.05
C THR A 161 -18.70 26.10 9.42
N PHE A 162 -18.47 26.73 8.27
CA PHE A 162 -19.46 27.49 7.49
C PHE A 162 -20.31 26.61 6.56
N ASP A 163 -20.00 25.32 6.45
CA ASP A 163 -20.64 24.40 5.52
C ASP A 163 -21.68 23.53 6.25
N ASP A 164 -22.94 23.73 5.90
CA ASP A 164 -24.09 23.06 6.53
C ASP A 164 -24.10 21.53 6.31
N GLU A 165 -23.35 21.00 5.32
CA GLU A 165 -23.24 19.56 5.08
C GLU A 165 -22.34 18.84 6.10
N MET A 166 -21.48 19.59 6.81
CA MET A 166 -20.44 19.00 7.66
C MET A 166 -20.97 18.15 8.82
N PRO A 167 -22.03 18.53 9.55
CA PRO A 167 -22.61 17.69 10.60
C PRO A 167 -23.13 16.34 10.07
N ASP A 168 -23.77 16.35 8.90
CA ASP A 168 -24.32 15.13 8.28
C ASP A 168 -23.22 14.17 7.82
N ILE A 169 -22.14 14.71 7.23
CA ILE A 169 -20.97 13.93 6.81
C ILE A 169 -20.29 13.30 8.05
N ASP A 170 -20.11 14.07 9.12
CA ASP A 170 -19.53 13.61 10.38
C ASP A 170 -20.35 12.46 10.99
N GLY A 171 -21.66 12.68 11.13
CA GLY A 171 -22.59 11.68 11.63
C GLY A 171 -22.56 10.41 10.80
N SER A 172 -22.54 10.53 9.46
CA SER A 172 -22.47 9.38 8.56
C SER A 172 -21.24 8.50 8.80
N PHE A 173 -20.04 9.09 8.95
CA PHE A 173 -18.84 8.30 9.23
C PHE A 173 -18.91 7.61 10.58
N GLN A 174 -19.30 8.34 11.63
CA GLN A 174 -19.38 7.78 12.98
C GLN A 174 -20.40 6.64 13.07
N THR A 175 -21.61 6.85 12.56
CA THR A 175 -22.66 5.83 12.56
C THR A 175 -22.25 4.60 11.78
N ARG A 176 -21.73 4.76 10.56
CA ARG A 176 -21.36 3.62 9.70
C ARG A 176 -20.17 2.85 10.25
N LEU A 177 -19.17 3.51 10.82
CA LEU A 177 -18.02 2.82 11.40
C LEU A 177 -18.40 2.11 12.71
N THR A 178 -19.22 2.75 13.55
CA THR A 178 -19.75 2.13 14.79
C THR A 178 -20.61 0.91 14.51
N ALA A 179 -21.38 0.91 13.42
CA ALA A 179 -22.17 -0.24 12.99
C ALA A 179 -21.32 -1.47 12.63
N MET A 180 -20.00 -1.32 12.51
CA MET A 180 -19.04 -2.40 12.23
C MET A 180 -18.17 -2.75 13.45
N ALA A 181 -18.58 -2.34 14.66
CA ALA A 181 -17.85 -2.58 15.90
C ALA A 181 -17.72 -4.07 16.28
N ASP A 182 -18.46 -4.95 15.62
CA ASP A 182 -18.30 -6.41 15.76
C ASP A 182 -17.01 -6.93 15.10
N LEU A 183 -16.41 -6.19 14.17
CA LEU A 183 -15.09 -6.53 13.62
C LEU A 183 -14.00 -6.22 14.64
N ALA A 184 -13.13 -7.20 14.89
CA ALA A 184 -12.00 -7.02 15.80
C ALA A 184 -11.10 -5.87 15.32
N GLY A 185 -10.76 -4.94 16.21
CA GLY A 185 -9.96 -3.74 15.92
C GLY A 185 -10.76 -2.48 15.58
N VAL A 186 -12.04 -2.59 15.15
CA VAL A 186 -12.85 -1.40 14.85
C VAL A 186 -13.12 -0.54 16.10
N PRO A 187 -13.49 -1.10 17.27
CA PRO A 187 -13.64 -0.31 18.49
C PRO A 187 -12.37 0.49 18.84
N GLU A 188 -11.21 -0.11 18.69
CA GLU A 188 -9.91 0.53 18.93
C GLU A 188 -9.62 1.65 17.93
N LEU A 189 -9.96 1.46 16.65
CA LEU A 189 -9.85 2.51 15.64
C LEU A 189 -10.76 3.71 15.95
N ILE A 190 -12.01 3.47 16.37
CA ILE A 190 -12.95 4.53 16.79
C ILE A 190 -12.39 5.30 17.99
N GLY A 191 -11.78 4.60 18.95
CA GLY A 191 -11.13 5.22 20.10
C GLY A 191 -9.93 6.13 19.76
N GLY A 192 -9.47 6.13 18.51
CA GLY A 192 -8.38 6.98 18.03
C GLY A 192 -7.08 6.73 18.79
N SER A 193 -6.33 7.80 19.09
CA SER A 193 -5.00 7.71 19.73
C SER A 193 -5.01 7.31 21.22
N SER A 194 -6.17 6.94 21.78
CA SER A 194 -6.33 6.50 23.17
C SER A 194 -5.78 5.09 23.43
N ASN A 195 -5.60 4.28 22.39
CA ASN A 195 -5.03 2.94 22.46
C ASN A 195 -3.91 2.76 21.41
N ALA A 196 -3.15 1.68 21.53
CA ALA A 196 -1.98 1.43 20.68
C ALA A 196 -2.33 1.25 19.19
N LEU A 197 -3.41 0.53 18.88
CA LEU A 197 -3.83 0.25 17.51
C LEU A 197 -4.27 1.52 16.79
N GLY A 198 -5.17 2.29 17.40
CA GLY A 198 -5.65 3.56 16.84
C GLY A 198 -4.54 4.62 16.77
N ARG A 199 -3.59 4.62 17.72
CA ARG A 199 -2.38 5.46 17.64
C ARG A 199 -1.50 5.10 16.44
N PHE A 200 -1.27 3.81 16.19
CA PHE A 200 -0.49 3.35 15.05
C PHE A 200 -1.17 3.68 13.71
N ALA A 201 -2.48 3.44 13.59
CA ALA A 201 -3.25 3.82 12.41
C ALA A 201 -3.18 5.33 12.16
N ASN A 202 -3.38 6.15 13.20
CA ASN A 202 -3.27 7.61 13.10
C ASN A 202 -1.86 8.07 12.69
N LEU A 203 -0.80 7.45 13.23
CA LEU A 203 0.59 7.72 12.84
C LEU A 203 0.81 7.45 11.35
N CYS A 204 0.32 6.32 10.84
CA CYS A 204 0.38 6.01 9.42
C CYS A 204 -0.38 7.05 8.58
N GLY A 205 -1.54 7.52 9.04
CA GLY A 205 -2.30 8.60 8.38
C GLY A 205 -1.49 9.90 8.22
N GLN A 206 -0.63 10.25 9.19
CA GLN A 206 0.20 11.46 9.18
C GLN A 206 1.33 11.43 8.16
N LEU A 207 1.75 10.25 7.67
CA LEU A 207 2.83 10.11 6.69
C LEU A 207 2.51 10.85 5.36
N ARG A 208 1.23 11.16 5.09
CA ARG A 208 0.82 11.98 3.93
C ARG A 208 1.34 13.42 3.93
N PHE A 209 1.71 13.93 5.11
CA PHE A 209 2.23 15.28 5.24
C PHE A 209 3.71 15.38 4.87
N GLN A 210 4.40 14.24 4.77
CA GLN A 210 5.79 14.18 4.36
C GLN A 210 5.84 14.06 2.84
N LYS A 211 6.42 15.06 2.18
CA LYS A 211 6.56 15.10 0.72
C LYS A 211 7.92 14.57 0.31
N ARG A 212 7.93 13.68 -0.67
CA ARG A 212 9.16 13.17 -1.29
C ARG A 212 9.73 14.20 -2.24
N TRP A 213 11.05 14.17 -2.42
CA TRP A 213 11.77 15.14 -3.24
C TRP A 213 11.65 16.57 -2.70
N SER A 214 11.78 16.74 -1.38
CA SER A 214 11.49 18.00 -0.67
C SER A 214 12.21 19.25 -1.19
N GLN A 215 13.33 19.10 -1.89
CA GLN A 215 14.10 20.20 -2.50
C GLN A 215 13.93 20.33 -4.02
N THR A 216 13.04 19.55 -4.63
CA THR A 216 12.85 19.49 -6.08
C THR A 216 11.37 19.59 -6.43
N PRO A 217 10.90 20.77 -6.89
CA PRO A 217 9.53 20.96 -7.35
C PRO A 217 9.15 19.92 -8.40
N ARG A 218 7.92 19.38 -8.29
CA ARG A 218 7.49 18.24 -9.10
C ARG A 218 5.99 18.23 -9.31
N ILE A 219 5.52 17.76 -10.46
CA ILE A 219 4.08 17.60 -10.74
C ILE A 219 3.78 16.17 -11.22
N PRO A 220 2.93 15.40 -10.51
CA PRO A 220 2.32 15.73 -9.23
C PRO A 220 3.36 15.57 -8.11
N GLU A 221 3.19 16.31 -7.01
CA GLU A 221 3.92 16.01 -5.78
C GLU A 221 3.41 14.68 -5.21
N THR A 222 4.33 13.85 -4.71
CA THR A 222 3.96 12.60 -4.02
C THR A 222 4.32 12.70 -2.54
N SER A 223 3.39 12.24 -1.69
CA SER A 223 3.68 12.03 -0.29
C SER A 223 4.39 10.69 -0.08
N VAL A 224 4.98 10.48 1.09
CA VAL A 224 5.60 9.18 1.38
C VAL A 224 4.56 8.07 1.47
N ILE A 225 3.41 8.30 2.12
CA ILE A 225 2.37 7.27 2.21
C ILE A 225 1.80 6.91 0.83
N GLY A 226 1.65 7.90 -0.07
CA GLY A 226 1.22 7.67 -1.45
C GLY A 226 2.24 6.85 -2.23
N HIS A 227 3.53 7.14 -2.06
CA HIS A 227 4.63 6.37 -2.64
C HIS A 227 4.61 4.91 -2.15
N MET A 228 4.49 4.68 -0.85
CA MET A 228 4.40 3.33 -0.25
C MET A 228 3.28 2.50 -0.90
N PHE A 229 2.12 3.09 -1.16
CA PHE A 229 1.02 2.39 -1.83
C PHE A 229 1.30 2.10 -3.31
N ILE A 230 1.94 3.02 -4.03
CA ILE A 230 2.36 2.79 -5.42
C ILE A 230 3.36 1.62 -5.47
N VAL A 231 4.34 1.59 -4.57
CA VAL A 231 5.31 0.48 -4.45
C VAL A 231 4.60 -0.83 -4.14
N ALA A 232 3.64 -0.84 -3.21
CA ALA A 232 2.84 -2.01 -2.88
C ALA A 232 2.09 -2.57 -4.10
N CYS A 233 1.44 -1.70 -4.88
CA CYS A 233 0.72 -2.09 -6.10
C CYS A 233 1.69 -2.73 -7.12
N TYR A 234 2.82 -2.08 -7.39
CA TYR A 234 3.81 -2.59 -8.32
C TYR A 234 4.40 -3.92 -7.84
N ALA A 235 4.72 -4.04 -6.56
CA ALA A 235 5.21 -5.28 -5.98
C ALA A 235 4.22 -6.44 -6.17
N TYR A 236 2.91 -6.19 -6.07
CA TYR A 236 1.90 -7.19 -6.34
C TYR A 236 1.86 -7.61 -7.82
N PHE A 237 1.90 -6.65 -8.75
CA PHE A 237 1.92 -6.94 -10.20
C PHE A 237 3.18 -7.70 -10.61
N PHE A 238 4.33 -7.29 -10.10
CA PHE A 238 5.61 -7.97 -10.31
C PHE A 238 5.55 -9.40 -9.77
N SER A 239 4.93 -9.59 -8.61
CA SER A 239 4.75 -10.92 -8.02
C SER A 239 3.87 -11.83 -8.89
N ILE A 240 2.82 -11.30 -9.51
CA ILE A 240 2.03 -12.04 -10.52
C ILE A 240 2.91 -12.40 -11.72
N ALA A 241 3.67 -11.44 -12.26
CA ALA A 241 4.48 -11.65 -13.45
C ALA A 241 5.61 -12.67 -13.28
N VAL A 242 6.18 -12.79 -12.07
CA VAL A 242 7.21 -13.81 -11.75
C VAL A 242 6.63 -15.13 -11.27
N GLY A 243 5.31 -15.30 -11.26
CA GLY A 243 4.66 -16.54 -10.81
C GLY A 243 4.82 -16.82 -9.32
N ALA A 244 4.89 -15.77 -8.49
CA ALA A 244 5.00 -15.88 -7.04
C ALA A 244 3.80 -16.65 -6.44
N CYS A 245 4.01 -17.44 -5.40
CA CYS A 245 2.92 -18.07 -4.64
C CYS A 245 2.06 -17.02 -3.90
N PRO A 246 0.81 -17.33 -3.51
CA PRO A 246 -0.07 -16.43 -2.79
C PRO A 246 0.59 -15.72 -1.59
N ALA A 247 1.31 -16.45 -0.74
CA ALA A 247 2.01 -15.87 0.41
C ALA A 247 3.06 -14.83 -0.02
N ARG A 248 3.88 -15.16 -1.04
CA ARG A 248 4.88 -14.25 -1.60
C ARG A 248 4.25 -12.97 -2.15
N ARG A 249 3.13 -13.08 -2.88
CA ARG A 249 2.41 -11.92 -3.43
C ARG A 249 1.94 -10.98 -2.33
N LEU A 250 1.35 -11.53 -1.27
CA LEU A 250 0.88 -10.75 -0.13
C LEU A 250 2.02 -10.11 0.64
N ASN A 251 3.09 -10.86 0.88
CA ASN A 251 4.26 -10.35 1.59
C ASN A 251 4.95 -9.23 0.81
N ASN A 252 5.06 -9.36 -0.50
CA ASN A 252 5.63 -8.31 -1.34
C ASN A 252 4.76 -7.05 -1.35
N PHE A 253 3.43 -7.19 -1.41
CA PHE A 253 2.51 -6.05 -1.30
C PHE A 253 2.67 -5.33 0.04
N PHE A 254 2.60 -6.05 1.17
CA PHE A 254 2.71 -5.43 2.48
C PHE A 254 4.13 -4.94 2.80
N CYS A 255 5.17 -5.62 2.31
CA CYS A 255 6.53 -5.09 2.35
C CYS A 255 6.62 -3.75 1.64
N GLY A 256 6.11 -3.63 0.42
CA GLY A 256 6.03 -2.35 -0.30
C GLY A 256 5.20 -1.30 0.45
N LEU A 257 4.09 -1.71 1.07
CA LEU A 257 3.20 -0.82 1.82
C LEU A 257 3.85 -0.26 3.09
N PHE A 258 4.83 -0.94 3.68
CA PHE A 258 5.46 -0.54 4.94
C PHE A 258 6.94 -0.14 4.82
N HIS A 259 7.62 -0.37 3.70
CA HIS A 259 9.08 -0.27 3.60
C HIS A 259 9.66 1.07 4.11
N ASP A 260 9.04 2.20 3.73
CA ASP A 260 9.49 3.55 4.13
C ASP A 260 9.02 3.96 5.54
N LEU A 261 8.26 3.14 6.27
CA LEU A 261 7.74 3.51 7.59
C LEU A 261 8.84 3.96 8.58
N PRO A 262 10.01 3.28 8.71
CA PRO A 262 11.08 3.71 9.61
C PRO A 262 11.68 5.08 9.22
N GLU A 263 11.99 5.27 7.94
CA GLU A 263 12.60 6.50 7.39
C GLU A 263 11.73 7.75 7.62
N VAL A 264 10.43 7.55 7.71
CA VAL A 264 9.45 8.63 7.87
C VAL A 264 9.26 9.04 9.34
N LEU A 265 9.55 8.14 10.30
CA LEU A 265 9.51 8.50 11.72
C LEU A 265 10.65 9.43 12.11
N THR A 266 11.80 9.33 11.44
CA THR A 266 12.98 10.20 11.64
C THR A 266 13.00 11.44 10.74
N ARG A 267 11.92 11.69 9.98
CA ARG A 267 11.70 12.84 9.08
C ARG A 267 12.66 12.88 7.88
N ASP A 268 12.59 11.86 7.01
CA ASP A 268 13.14 11.78 5.65
C ASP A 268 14.42 12.61 5.42
N ILE A 269 15.56 12.04 5.80
CA ILE A 269 16.87 12.63 5.53
C ILE A 269 17.25 12.35 4.07
N ILE A 270 17.21 13.38 3.22
CA ILE A 270 17.47 13.25 1.78
C ILE A 270 18.81 12.53 1.45
N SER A 271 18.81 11.74 0.37
CA SER A 271 19.96 10.89 -0.02
C SER A 271 21.33 11.61 -0.14
N PRO A 272 21.43 12.87 -0.61
CA PRO A 272 22.70 13.60 -0.63
C PRO A 272 23.28 13.82 0.78
N VAL A 273 22.43 14.04 1.79
CA VAL A 273 22.85 14.19 3.18
C VAL A 273 23.24 12.83 3.76
N LYS A 274 22.47 11.76 3.50
CA LYS A 274 22.83 10.39 3.92
C LYS A 274 24.25 10.01 3.48
N ARG A 275 24.70 10.45 2.30
CA ARG A 275 26.04 10.12 1.74
C ARG A 275 27.14 11.13 2.11
N SER A 276 26.83 12.20 2.83
CA SER A 276 27.77 13.30 3.09
C SER A 276 28.87 12.96 4.09
N VAL A 277 28.61 12.04 5.02
CA VAL A 277 29.55 11.63 6.08
C VAL A 277 29.53 10.11 6.20
N LYS A 278 30.70 9.46 6.21
CA LYS A 278 30.82 7.99 6.21
C LYS A 278 30.05 7.29 7.35
N GLN A 279 29.92 7.94 8.50
CA GLN A 279 29.27 7.39 9.70
C GLN A 279 27.77 7.72 9.79
N LEU A 280 27.29 8.69 9.01
CA LEU A 280 25.93 9.19 9.12
C LEU A 280 24.84 8.18 8.70
N PRO A 281 25.02 7.34 7.66
CA PRO A 281 24.04 6.30 7.34
C PRO A 281 23.73 5.36 8.51
N GLU A 282 24.77 4.93 9.22
CA GLU A 282 24.61 4.00 10.34
C GLU A 282 23.95 4.67 11.55
N LEU A 283 24.29 5.93 11.83
CA LEU A 283 23.61 6.70 12.88
C LEU A 283 22.12 6.89 12.56
N ILE A 284 21.79 7.23 11.31
CA ILE A 284 20.39 7.40 10.88
C ILE A 284 19.62 6.09 11.09
N ARG A 285 20.18 4.96 10.66
CA ARG A 285 19.59 3.63 10.84
C ARG A 285 19.31 3.33 12.32
N GLN A 286 20.25 3.62 13.21
CA GLN A 286 20.08 3.43 14.65
C GLN A 286 18.95 4.29 15.23
N TYR A 287 18.83 5.55 14.80
CA TYR A 287 17.72 6.42 15.19
C TYR A 287 16.37 5.92 14.65
N GLU A 288 16.32 5.46 13.40
CA GLU A 288 15.11 4.89 12.77
C GLU A 288 14.64 3.65 13.54
N GLU A 289 15.55 2.74 13.88
CA GLU A 289 15.27 1.55 14.67
C GLU A 289 14.77 1.91 16.08
N GLN A 290 15.40 2.89 16.74
CA GLN A 290 14.98 3.35 18.06
C GLN A 290 13.58 3.98 18.03
N GLU A 291 13.30 4.90 17.10
CA GLU A 291 12.00 5.54 16.96
C GLU A 291 10.89 4.51 16.65
N MET A 292 11.17 3.56 15.75
CA MET A 292 10.26 2.45 15.47
C MET A 292 9.97 1.61 16.72
N GLN A 293 11.00 1.29 17.50
CA GLN A 293 10.84 0.52 18.72
C GLN A 293 9.97 1.26 19.75
N GLU A 294 10.25 2.53 20.01
CA GLU A 294 9.58 3.31 21.05
C GLU A 294 8.14 3.68 20.67
N ARG A 295 7.90 4.04 19.41
CA ARG A 295 6.62 4.63 18.97
C ARG A 295 5.67 3.61 18.36
N VAL A 296 6.16 2.46 17.93
CA VAL A 296 5.35 1.42 17.27
C VAL A 296 5.43 0.12 18.03
N PHE A 297 6.58 -0.57 18.01
CA PHE A 297 6.67 -1.96 18.46
C PHE A 297 6.36 -2.11 19.95
N ALA A 298 7.02 -1.34 20.82
CA ALA A 298 6.82 -1.43 22.26
C ALA A 298 5.37 -1.11 22.68
N LEU A 299 4.68 -0.21 21.97
CA LEU A 299 3.28 0.13 22.27
C LEU A 299 2.33 -0.99 21.84
N LEU A 300 2.56 -1.59 20.66
CA LEU A 300 1.78 -2.73 20.18
C LEU A 300 1.98 -3.95 21.11
N ASP A 301 3.22 -4.28 21.45
CA ASP A 301 3.53 -5.42 22.33
C ASP A 301 2.88 -5.28 23.70
N LYS A 302 3.04 -4.12 24.36
CA LYS A 302 2.44 -3.85 25.68
C LYS A 302 0.91 -3.91 25.67
N ALA A 303 0.29 -3.61 24.53
CA ALA A 303 -1.15 -3.66 24.35
C ALA A 303 -1.67 -5.03 23.90
N GLY A 304 -0.82 -6.06 23.83
CA GLY A 304 -1.21 -7.41 23.43
C GLY A 304 -1.33 -7.63 21.91
N TYR A 305 -0.70 -6.76 21.11
CA TYR A 305 -0.62 -6.85 19.64
C TYR A 305 0.74 -7.36 19.16
N GLY A 306 1.38 -8.25 19.92
CA GLY A 306 2.70 -8.78 19.58
C GLY A 306 2.73 -9.57 18.26
N ASP A 307 1.62 -10.22 17.88
CA ASP A 307 1.44 -10.84 16.56
C ASP A 307 1.51 -9.81 15.42
N VAL A 308 0.85 -8.66 15.60
CA VAL A 308 0.88 -7.54 14.64
C VAL A 308 2.28 -6.94 14.56
N ALA A 309 2.92 -6.70 15.72
CA ALA A 309 4.29 -6.19 15.80
C ALA A 309 5.28 -7.12 15.10
N ASN A 310 5.23 -8.43 15.38
CA ASN A 310 6.06 -9.44 14.73
C ASN A 310 5.86 -9.48 13.21
N ARG A 311 4.61 -9.40 12.74
CA ARG A 311 4.31 -9.41 11.30
C ARG A 311 4.84 -8.14 10.61
N LEU A 312 4.68 -6.98 11.23
CA LEU A 312 5.27 -5.73 10.74
C LEU A 312 6.80 -5.81 10.70
N GLY A 313 7.42 -6.34 11.77
CA GLY A 313 8.87 -6.52 11.85
C GLY A 313 9.42 -7.44 10.77
N TYR A 314 8.66 -8.46 10.35
CA TYR A 314 9.03 -9.30 9.21
C TYR A 314 9.07 -8.53 7.89
N PHE A 315 8.06 -7.69 7.62
CA PHE A 315 8.05 -6.85 6.42
C PHE A 315 9.23 -5.88 6.41
N LEU A 316 9.49 -5.22 7.55
CA LEU A 316 10.59 -4.29 7.73
C LEU A 316 11.97 -4.97 7.84
N GLY A 317 12.03 -6.29 7.80
CA GLY A 317 13.29 -7.03 7.77
C GLY A 317 14.12 -6.92 9.06
N LEU A 318 13.47 -6.75 10.22
CA LEU A 318 14.19 -6.60 11.50
C LEU A 318 15.13 -7.77 11.80
N ALA A 319 14.75 -8.99 11.42
CA ALA A 319 15.57 -10.19 11.63
C ALA A 319 16.82 -10.22 10.74
N THR A 320 16.80 -9.50 9.62
CA THR A 320 17.82 -9.57 8.57
C THR A 320 18.62 -8.28 8.40
N GLY A 321 18.16 -7.20 9.00
CA GLY A 321 18.72 -5.85 8.86
C GLY A 321 18.28 -5.11 7.60
N SER A 322 17.43 -5.71 6.77
CA SER A 322 16.81 -5.03 5.62
C SER A 322 15.50 -5.69 5.18
N GLU A 323 14.52 -4.84 4.92
CA GLU A 323 13.28 -5.11 4.22
C GLU A 323 13.49 -5.64 2.79
N PHE A 324 14.64 -5.35 2.18
CA PHE A 324 14.97 -5.73 0.80
C PHE A 324 15.79 -7.03 0.68
N ASP A 325 15.97 -7.78 1.76
CA ASP A 325 16.48 -9.15 1.70
C ASP A 325 15.39 -10.14 1.27
N GLU A 326 15.76 -11.10 0.40
CA GLU A 326 14.95 -12.30 0.15
C GLU A 326 14.93 -13.20 1.39
N THR A 327 13.73 -13.54 1.86
CA THR A 327 13.59 -14.33 3.09
C THR A 327 12.46 -15.34 3.00
N VAL A 328 12.59 -16.41 3.79
CA VAL A 328 11.51 -17.35 4.12
C VAL A 328 11.36 -17.43 5.64
N ARG A 329 10.21 -17.93 6.08
CA ARG A 329 9.94 -18.25 7.48
C ARG A 329 9.76 -19.75 7.62
N GLU A 330 10.72 -20.36 8.30
CA GLU A 330 10.67 -21.78 8.62
C GLU A 330 9.97 -21.97 9.96
N PRO A 331 9.17 -23.04 10.12
CA PRO A 331 8.58 -23.35 11.41
C PRO A 331 9.67 -23.44 12.47
N ALA A 332 9.33 -23.04 13.69
CA ALA A 332 10.25 -23.16 14.81
C ALA A 332 10.72 -24.63 14.95
N PRO A 333 11.97 -24.89 15.37
CA PRO A 333 12.45 -26.24 15.61
C PRO A 333 11.49 -27.02 16.52
N ALA A 334 11.34 -28.33 16.30
CA ALA A 334 10.40 -29.16 17.06
C ALA A 334 10.66 -29.16 18.59
N GLU A 335 11.88 -28.79 19.00
CA GLU A 335 12.30 -28.66 20.40
C GLU A 335 12.03 -27.28 21.00
N ALA A 336 11.51 -26.33 20.21
CA ALA A 336 11.22 -24.98 20.68
C ALA A 336 9.94 -24.97 21.56
N PRO A 337 9.86 -24.08 22.57
CA PRO A 337 8.64 -23.89 23.34
C PRO A 337 7.42 -23.65 22.46
N ASP A 338 6.26 -24.15 22.88
CA ASP A 338 5.00 -23.94 22.16
C ASP A 338 4.71 -22.43 22.01
N GLY A 339 4.35 -22.00 20.80
CA GLY A 339 4.19 -20.60 20.45
C GLY A 339 5.48 -19.85 20.03
N THR A 340 6.62 -20.52 19.86
CA THR A 340 7.84 -19.89 19.33
C THR A 340 7.63 -19.38 17.90
N ALA A 341 8.04 -18.13 17.64
CA ALA A 341 7.91 -17.52 16.33
C ALA A 341 8.73 -18.26 15.25
N PRO A 342 8.23 -18.35 14.00
CA PRO A 342 9.00 -18.88 12.87
C PRO A 342 10.35 -18.20 12.70
N VAL A 343 11.38 -18.98 12.36
CA VAL A 343 12.74 -18.48 12.13
C VAL A 343 12.81 -17.86 10.73
N VAL A 344 13.25 -16.60 10.66
CA VAL A 344 13.48 -15.92 9.38
C VAL A 344 14.85 -16.32 8.85
N ARG A 345 14.89 -16.88 7.64
CA ARG A 345 16.14 -17.25 6.96
C ARG A 345 16.30 -16.44 5.68
N LYS A 346 17.49 -15.84 5.49
CA LYS A 346 17.89 -15.25 4.19
C LYS A 346 18.06 -16.35 3.15
N VAL A 347 17.55 -16.11 1.95
CA VAL A 347 17.70 -17.00 0.81
C VAL A 347 18.25 -16.22 -0.38
N THR A 348 18.76 -16.90 -1.38
CA THR A 348 19.07 -16.27 -2.67
C THR A 348 17.81 -16.10 -3.50
N PHE A 349 17.82 -15.17 -4.46
CA PHE A 349 16.72 -15.02 -5.43
C PHE A 349 16.42 -16.33 -6.19
N ASP A 350 17.46 -17.09 -6.56
CA ASP A 350 17.30 -18.36 -7.28
C ASP A 350 16.62 -19.44 -6.41
N GLU A 351 16.99 -19.53 -5.13
CA GLU A 351 16.29 -20.38 -4.16
C GLU A 351 14.84 -19.94 -3.96
N LEU A 352 14.61 -18.62 -3.81
CA LEU A 352 13.28 -18.03 -3.68
C LEU A 352 12.38 -18.39 -4.87
N GLN A 353 12.92 -18.34 -6.08
CA GLN A 353 12.18 -18.60 -7.32
C GLN A 353 11.95 -20.09 -7.59
N SER A 354 12.84 -20.97 -7.12
CA SER A 354 12.80 -22.41 -7.42
C SER A 354 12.17 -23.23 -6.30
N THR A 355 12.85 -23.38 -5.17
CA THR A 355 12.46 -24.33 -4.10
C THR A 355 11.64 -23.66 -2.99
N CYS A 356 11.73 -22.35 -2.86
CA CYS A 356 11.15 -21.59 -1.75
C CYS A 356 9.86 -20.83 -2.12
N ASN A 357 9.38 -20.92 -3.36
CA ASN A 357 8.14 -20.28 -3.83
C ASN A 357 6.88 -21.07 -3.42
N ILE A 358 6.75 -21.37 -2.13
CA ILE A 358 5.64 -22.16 -1.56
C ILE A 358 5.04 -21.44 -0.36
N ASP A 359 3.71 -21.50 -0.22
CA ASP A 359 2.98 -20.77 0.81
C ASP A 359 3.40 -21.13 2.24
N ALA A 360 3.76 -22.40 2.46
CA ALA A 360 4.18 -22.91 3.76
C ALA A 360 5.47 -22.25 4.31
N LEU A 361 6.29 -21.68 3.42
CA LEU A 361 7.51 -20.96 3.80
C LEU A 361 7.31 -19.46 3.98
N ASP A 362 6.09 -18.96 3.78
CA ASP A 362 5.74 -17.53 3.88
C ASP A 362 6.81 -16.59 3.27
N PRO A 363 7.23 -16.82 2.01
CA PRO A 363 8.36 -16.13 1.37
C PRO A 363 8.15 -14.62 1.19
N LYS A 364 9.24 -13.85 1.19
CA LYS A 364 9.27 -12.42 0.85
C LYS A 364 10.42 -12.13 -0.11
N ASP A 365 10.12 -11.41 -1.19
CA ASP A 365 11.07 -11.05 -2.24
C ASP A 365 11.51 -9.58 -2.11
N GLY A 366 12.53 -9.35 -1.30
CA GLY A 366 13.01 -8.01 -1.04
C GLY A 366 13.59 -7.31 -2.28
N ARG A 367 14.32 -8.02 -3.13
CA ARG A 367 14.90 -7.45 -4.36
C ARG A 367 13.82 -7.00 -5.36
N LEU A 368 12.73 -7.75 -5.48
CA LEU A 368 11.57 -7.34 -6.28
C LEU A 368 10.93 -6.07 -5.74
N VAL A 369 10.72 -5.99 -4.42
CA VAL A 369 10.17 -4.78 -3.79
C VAL A 369 11.11 -3.58 -4.01
N LYS A 370 12.45 -3.79 -3.93
CA LYS A 370 13.42 -2.72 -4.21
C LYS A 370 13.38 -2.20 -5.65
N ALA A 371 13.18 -3.11 -6.60
CA ALA A 371 12.99 -2.74 -8.00
C ALA A 371 11.71 -1.89 -8.19
N CYS A 372 10.65 -2.22 -7.45
CA CYS A 372 9.38 -1.48 -7.47
C CYS A 372 9.51 -0.08 -6.85
N ASP A 373 10.20 0.06 -5.71
CA ASP A 373 10.56 1.35 -5.09
C ASP A 373 11.33 2.24 -6.08
N THR A 374 12.39 1.69 -6.69
CA THR A 374 13.19 2.40 -7.69
C THR A 374 12.35 2.82 -8.89
N LEU A 375 11.50 1.93 -9.40
CA LEU A 375 10.62 2.21 -10.53
C LEU A 375 9.58 3.30 -10.20
N ALA A 376 9.02 3.28 -9.00
CA ALA A 376 8.11 4.33 -8.53
C ALA A 376 8.81 5.69 -8.46
N ALA A 377 10.02 5.76 -7.89
CA ALA A 377 10.83 6.98 -7.85
C ALA A 377 11.21 7.48 -9.26
N PHE A 378 11.46 6.56 -10.20
CA PHE A 378 11.69 6.91 -11.60
C PHE A 378 10.43 7.48 -12.26
N ILE A 379 9.26 6.87 -12.06
CA ILE A 379 7.99 7.35 -12.63
C ILE A 379 7.62 8.72 -12.05
N GLU A 380 7.87 8.96 -10.76
CA GLU A 380 7.72 10.27 -10.12
C GLU A 380 8.51 11.35 -10.86
N ALA A 381 9.82 11.12 -11.08
CA ALA A 381 10.70 12.07 -11.75
C ALA A 381 10.36 12.22 -13.25
N HIS A 382 10.19 11.09 -13.95
CA HIS A 382 9.88 11.05 -15.37
C HIS A 382 8.56 11.76 -15.70
N THR A 383 7.52 11.49 -14.92
CA THR A 383 6.20 12.11 -15.13
C THR A 383 6.26 13.63 -14.94
N SER A 384 7.01 14.11 -13.95
CA SER A 384 7.22 15.55 -13.77
C SER A 384 7.90 16.22 -14.96
N VAL A 385 8.97 15.61 -15.46
CA VAL A 385 9.68 16.10 -16.64
C VAL A 385 8.74 16.15 -17.84
N ARG A 386 7.91 15.11 -18.03
CA ARG A 386 6.90 15.07 -19.11
C ARG A 386 5.82 16.15 -18.95
N ASN A 387 5.50 16.57 -17.73
CA ASN A 387 4.58 17.68 -17.45
C ASN A 387 5.25 19.06 -17.56
N GLY A 388 6.50 19.13 -18.02
CA GLY A 388 7.23 20.39 -18.20
C GLY A 388 7.91 20.92 -16.93
N VAL A 389 7.81 20.21 -15.80
CA VAL A 389 8.55 20.57 -14.57
C VAL A 389 9.82 19.73 -14.50
N THR A 390 10.92 20.36 -14.90
CA THR A 390 12.24 19.72 -15.04
C THR A 390 13.32 20.49 -14.28
N SER A 391 14.34 19.77 -13.83
CA SER A 391 15.57 20.32 -13.25
C SER A 391 16.74 19.39 -13.59
N SER A 392 17.99 19.86 -13.44
CA SER A 392 19.16 18.98 -13.60
C SER A 392 19.07 17.77 -12.66
N HIS A 393 18.60 17.98 -11.42
CA HIS A 393 18.41 16.92 -10.44
C HIS A 393 17.42 15.84 -10.92
N LEU A 394 16.28 16.22 -11.52
CA LEU A 394 15.31 15.26 -12.06
C LEU A 394 15.87 14.49 -13.25
N GLN A 395 16.57 15.17 -14.16
CA GLN A 395 17.19 14.54 -15.34
C GLN A 395 18.28 13.55 -14.94
N GLU A 396 19.16 13.94 -14.01
CA GLU A 396 20.20 13.08 -13.45
C GLU A 396 19.60 11.88 -12.70
N ALA A 397 18.52 12.09 -11.93
CA ALA A 397 17.82 11.01 -11.27
C ALA A 397 17.23 10.00 -12.27
N ILE A 398 16.54 10.46 -13.32
CA ILE A 398 15.99 9.60 -14.38
C ILE A 398 17.10 8.78 -15.03
N ALA A 399 18.20 9.43 -15.44
CA ALA A 399 19.33 8.77 -16.07
C ALA A 399 19.99 7.73 -15.15
N ARG A 400 20.20 8.08 -13.88
CA ARG A 400 20.78 7.20 -12.86
C ARG A 400 19.90 5.97 -12.60
N LEU A 401 18.61 6.19 -12.29
CA LEU A 401 17.68 5.12 -11.95
C LEU A 401 17.47 4.16 -13.13
N ARG A 402 17.35 4.70 -14.35
CA ARG A 402 17.30 3.90 -15.58
C ARG A 402 18.60 3.11 -15.80
N GLY A 403 19.75 3.73 -15.57
CA GLY A 403 21.06 3.10 -15.70
C GLY A 403 21.25 1.91 -14.76
N GLU A 404 20.82 2.05 -13.50
CA GLU A 404 20.92 1.04 -12.44
C GLU A 404 20.17 -0.26 -12.80
N TYR A 405 19.01 -0.15 -13.45
CA TYR A 405 18.16 -1.32 -13.78
C TYR A 405 18.23 -1.77 -15.24
N ARG A 406 19.08 -1.15 -16.07
CA ARG A 406 19.16 -1.41 -17.52
C ARG A 406 19.34 -2.89 -17.89
N ARG A 407 20.06 -3.65 -17.07
CA ARG A 407 20.36 -5.08 -17.29
C ARG A 407 19.77 -5.99 -16.20
N VAL A 408 18.88 -5.47 -15.36
CA VAL A 408 18.27 -6.23 -14.27
C VAL A 408 17.09 -7.02 -14.81
N SER A 409 17.07 -8.31 -14.49
CA SER A 409 15.93 -9.20 -14.70
C SER A 409 15.58 -9.90 -13.39
N LEU A 410 14.28 -10.11 -13.17
CA LEU A 410 13.73 -10.84 -12.03
C LEU A 410 12.99 -12.06 -12.59
N GLY A 411 13.70 -13.20 -12.69
CA GLY A 411 13.19 -14.38 -13.39
C GLY A 411 12.77 -14.04 -14.83
N PRO A 412 11.50 -14.23 -15.22
CA PRO A 412 11.03 -13.92 -16.57
C PRO A 412 10.84 -12.41 -16.84
N LEU A 413 10.85 -11.57 -15.80
CA LEU A 413 10.57 -10.14 -15.92
C LEU A 413 11.85 -9.34 -16.22
N HIS A 414 11.96 -8.80 -17.43
CA HIS A 414 13.06 -7.92 -17.81
C HIS A 414 12.80 -6.48 -17.35
N VAL A 415 13.19 -6.16 -16.12
CA VAL A 415 12.94 -4.85 -15.48
C VAL A 415 13.48 -3.71 -16.34
N GLY A 416 14.66 -3.86 -16.95
CA GLY A 416 15.23 -2.84 -17.84
C GLY A 416 14.35 -2.48 -19.04
N ALA A 417 13.49 -3.40 -19.51
CA ALA A 417 12.59 -3.14 -20.62
C ALA A 417 11.41 -2.24 -20.18
N LEU A 418 10.95 -2.39 -18.94
CA LEU A 418 9.93 -1.52 -18.36
C LEU A 418 10.41 -0.07 -18.27
N PHE A 419 11.65 0.16 -17.82
CA PHE A 419 12.23 1.50 -17.77
C PHE A 419 12.42 2.13 -19.16
N ALA A 420 12.68 1.30 -20.18
CA ALA A 420 12.83 1.74 -21.56
C ALA A 420 11.50 2.13 -22.23
N ASP A 421 10.38 1.50 -21.81
CA ASP A 421 9.02 1.79 -22.33
C ASP A 421 8.54 3.23 -22.01
N PHE A 422 9.20 3.91 -21.05
CA PHE A 422 8.85 5.28 -20.66
C PHE A 422 9.32 6.37 -21.65
N ASP A 423 10.07 6.03 -22.70
CA ASP A 423 10.56 6.98 -23.71
C ASP A 423 9.72 7.03 -24.99
#